data_AF-A0A0Q4DKJ6-F1
#
_entry.id   AF-A0A0Q4DKJ6-F1
#
_cell.length_a   1.000
_cell.length_b   1.000
_cell.length_c   1.000
_cell.angle_alpha   90.00
_cell.angle_beta   90.00
_cell.angle_gamma   90.00
#
_symmetry.space_group_name_H-M   'P 1'
#
loop_
_entity.id
_entity.type
_entity.pdbx_description
1 polymer ?
#
loop_
_entity_poly.entity_id
_entity_poly.type
_entity_poly.pdbx_seq_one_letter_code
_entity_poly.pdbx_strand_id
1 'polypeptide(L)'
;MTRVWLDALEWECCGDPFSVGDDVDFVIEHRTPFDGFIRQLGVELAATVDAFEARHPQGSTDDRVLGRVTRVQIVVQETIERFALRRPGHGAPPDAEMPAAGELWPLSGRDLGNGFFIGNRPSRWMRVSTPVPEAVELVPSDSVPGERPESDDGVTKNDLNGPEPSERRLRIRRGWLVDVEETDL
;
A
#
# COMPACT_ATOMS: atom_id res chain seq x y z
N MET A 1 -16.91 -13.67 -16.71
CA MET A 1 -16.07 -12.49 -16.54
C MET A 1 -15.79 -12.39 -15.06
N THR A 2 -14.52 -12.33 -14.71
CA THR A 2 -14.05 -12.44 -13.32
C THR A 2 -13.22 -11.21 -13.01
N ARG A 3 -13.62 -10.50 -11.95
CA ARG A 3 -12.95 -9.29 -11.48
C ARG A 3 -11.89 -9.64 -10.44
N VAL A 4 -10.64 -9.48 -10.83
CA VAL A 4 -9.47 -9.84 -10.05
C VAL A 4 -8.86 -8.61 -9.38
N TRP A 5 -8.56 -8.71 -8.09
CA TRP A 5 -7.76 -7.74 -7.35
C TRP A 5 -6.27 -8.05 -7.47
N LEU A 6 -5.48 -7.03 -7.82
CA LEU A 6 -4.02 -7.06 -7.81
C LEU A 6 -3.48 -6.05 -6.79
N ASP A 7 -2.71 -6.52 -5.80
CA ASP A 7 -2.12 -5.64 -4.79
C ASP A 7 -0.94 -4.82 -5.34
N ALA A 8 -0.91 -3.51 -5.05
CA ALA A 8 0.14 -2.64 -5.56
C ALA A 8 1.54 -2.98 -5.06
N LEU A 9 1.71 -3.43 -3.81
CA LEU A 9 3.02 -3.73 -3.24
C LEU A 9 3.62 -4.98 -3.87
N GLU A 10 2.80 -6.00 -4.11
CA GLU A 10 3.25 -7.22 -4.76
C GLU A 10 3.60 -6.99 -6.23
N TRP A 11 2.76 -6.23 -6.93
CA TRP A 11 2.98 -5.96 -8.36
C TRP A 11 4.15 -5.02 -8.62
N GLU A 12 4.37 -4.01 -7.78
CA GLU A 12 5.54 -3.14 -7.91
C GLU A 12 6.86 -3.89 -7.67
N CYS A 13 6.83 -5.04 -7.00
CA CYS A 13 8.01 -5.85 -6.76
C CYS A 13 8.41 -6.70 -7.96
N CYS A 14 7.49 -7.50 -8.52
CA CYS A 14 7.79 -8.51 -9.56
C CYS A 14 6.63 -8.72 -10.56
N GLY A 15 5.69 -7.78 -10.69
CA GLY A 15 4.58 -7.88 -11.62
C GLY A 15 5.00 -7.58 -13.06
N ASP A 16 4.74 -8.50 -13.98
CA ASP A 16 4.92 -8.25 -15.41
C ASP A 16 3.84 -7.28 -15.91
N PRO A 17 4.22 -6.21 -16.65
CA PRO A 17 3.25 -5.28 -17.21
C PRO A 17 2.35 -5.93 -18.26
N PHE A 18 1.08 -5.51 -18.29
CA PHE A 18 0.11 -5.91 -19.31
C PHE A 18 -0.92 -4.79 -19.54
N SER A 19 -1.68 -4.91 -20.62
CA SER A 19 -2.70 -3.94 -21.04
C SER A 19 -4.04 -4.62 -21.32
N VAL A 20 -5.10 -3.81 -21.45
CA VAL A 20 -6.38 -4.27 -21.96
C VAL A 20 -6.19 -4.90 -23.33
N GLY A 21 -6.72 -6.11 -23.50
CA GLY A 21 -6.59 -6.91 -24.72
C GLY A 21 -5.48 -7.96 -24.66
N ASP A 22 -4.62 -7.95 -23.64
CA ASP A 22 -3.61 -8.99 -23.43
C ASP A 22 -4.22 -10.22 -22.75
N ASP A 23 -3.61 -11.38 -22.99
CA ASP A 23 -3.92 -12.62 -22.27
C ASP A 23 -3.13 -12.66 -20.96
N VAL A 24 -3.80 -13.06 -19.88
CA VAL A 24 -3.23 -13.13 -18.53
C VAL A 24 -3.51 -14.48 -17.89
N ASP A 25 -2.64 -14.86 -16.98
CA ASP A 25 -2.72 -16.07 -16.18
C ASP A 25 -2.38 -15.73 -14.72
N PHE A 26 -3.42 -15.50 -13.92
CA PHE A 26 -3.29 -15.07 -12.52
C PHE A 26 -3.42 -16.25 -11.57
N VAL A 27 -2.52 -16.32 -10.59
CA VAL A 27 -2.57 -17.30 -9.51
C VAL A 27 -3.42 -16.73 -8.37
N ILE A 28 -4.49 -17.43 -7.99
CA ILE A 28 -5.47 -16.93 -7.04
C ILE A 28 -5.21 -17.48 -5.64
N GLU A 29 -5.10 -16.57 -4.67
CA GLU A 29 -4.97 -16.92 -3.25
C GLU A 29 -6.33 -16.98 -2.55
N HIS A 30 -7.24 -16.07 -2.89
CA HIS A 30 -8.58 -16.02 -2.28
C HIS A 30 -9.68 -15.77 -3.33
N ARG A 31 -10.81 -16.47 -3.20
CA ARG A 31 -12.05 -16.22 -3.97
C ARG A 31 -13.09 -15.42 -3.18
N THR A 32 -12.80 -15.13 -1.92
CA THR A 32 -13.68 -14.38 -1.02
C THR A 32 -12.90 -13.26 -0.36
N PRO A 33 -13.51 -12.08 -0.15
CA PRO A 33 -12.87 -11.01 0.59
C PRO A 33 -12.47 -11.44 2.00
N PHE A 34 -11.30 -10.99 2.45
CA PHE A 34 -10.79 -11.23 3.80
C PHE A 34 -10.87 -9.96 4.66
N ASP A 35 -10.91 -10.13 5.98
CA ASP A 35 -11.14 -9.03 6.93
C ASP A 35 -10.17 -7.86 6.75
N GLY A 36 -8.91 -8.14 6.43
CA GLY A 36 -7.89 -7.11 6.16
C GLY A 36 -8.28 -6.20 5.01
N PHE A 37 -8.72 -6.80 3.90
CA PHE A 37 -9.18 -6.08 2.72
C PHE A 37 -10.43 -5.24 3.00
N ILE A 38 -11.44 -5.83 3.66
CA ILE A 38 -12.70 -5.13 3.99
C ILE A 38 -12.42 -3.94 4.92
N ARG A 39 -11.60 -4.14 5.96
CA ARG A 39 -11.22 -3.05 6.87
C ARG A 39 -10.49 -1.92 6.15
N GLN A 40 -9.69 -2.26 5.14
CA GLN A 40 -8.86 -1.29 4.45
C GLN A 40 -9.64 -0.53 3.37
N LEU A 41 -10.38 -1.22 2.50
CA LEU A 41 -10.98 -0.64 1.30
C LEU A 41 -12.52 -0.58 1.33
N GLY A 42 -13.14 -1.12 2.36
CA GLY A 42 -14.57 -1.10 2.57
C GLY A 42 -15.30 -2.29 1.95
N VAL A 43 -16.52 -2.53 2.45
CA VAL A 43 -17.37 -3.65 2.05
C VAL A 43 -17.92 -3.51 0.63
N GLU A 44 -18.21 -2.28 0.21
CA GLU A 44 -18.77 -2.01 -1.12
C GLU A 44 -17.80 -2.40 -2.23
N LEU A 45 -16.51 -2.06 -2.11
CA LEU A 45 -15.50 -2.49 -3.06
C LEU A 45 -15.31 -4.01 -3.00
N ALA A 46 -15.22 -4.56 -1.78
CA ALA A 46 -15.03 -5.99 -1.56
C ALA A 46 -16.12 -6.84 -2.22
N ALA A 47 -17.37 -6.38 -2.21
CA ALA A 47 -18.48 -7.06 -2.84
C ALA A 47 -18.38 -7.13 -4.38
N THR A 48 -17.47 -6.36 -4.98
CA THR A 48 -17.24 -6.39 -6.44
C THR A 48 -16.09 -7.31 -6.86
N VAL A 49 -15.29 -7.83 -5.92
CA VAL A 49 -14.09 -8.61 -6.25
C VAL A 49 -14.42 -10.11 -6.20
N ASP A 50 -14.16 -10.80 -7.31
CA ASP A 50 -14.42 -12.24 -7.44
C ASP A 50 -13.18 -13.08 -7.07
N ALA A 51 -11.99 -12.51 -7.22
CA ALA A 51 -10.73 -13.20 -6.96
C ALA A 51 -9.63 -12.23 -6.53
N PHE A 52 -8.73 -12.72 -5.68
CA PHE A 52 -7.54 -12.02 -5.19
C PHE A 52 -6.33 -12.78 -5.69
N GLU A 53 -5.60 -12.16 -6.59
CA GLU A 53 -4.33 -12.69 -7.06
C GLU A 53 -3.29 -12.54 -5.94
N ALA A 54 -2.38 -13.50 -5.85
CA ALA A 54 -1.15 -13.32 -5.09
C ALA A 54 0.05 -13.62 -5.97
N ARG A 55 0.94 -12.63 -6.10
CA ARG A 55 2.21 -12.80 -6.82
C ARG A 55 3.15 -13.68 -6.03
N HIS A 56 3.07 -13.59 -4.70
CA HIS A 56 3.85 -14.36 -3.74
C HIS A 56 2.91 -15.24 -2.88
N PRO A 57 2.28 -16.27 -3.46
CA PRO A 57 1.28 -17.06 -2.74
C PRO A 57 1.91 -17.76 -1.53
N GLN A 58 1.22 -17.75 -0.39
CA GLN A 58 1.64 -18.47 0.81
C GLN A 58 1.35 -19.98 0.69
N GLY A 59 2.02 -20.64 -0.25
CA GLY A 59 1.88 -22.07 -0.53
C GLY A 59 1.57 -22.36 -1.99
N SER A 60 1.46 -23.65 -2.31
CA SER A 60 1.02 -24.09 -3.64
C SER A 60 -0.49 -23.95 -3.75
N THR A 61 -0.95 -23.17 -4.73
CA THR A 61 -2.34 -23.13 -5.17
C THR A 61 -2.40 -23.42 -6.66
N ASP A 62 -3.36 -24.25 -7.05
CA ASP A 62 -3.67 -24.54 -8.46
C ASP A 62 -4.83 -23.69 -8.97
N ASP A 63 -5.40 -22.82 -8.12
CA ASP A 63 -6.49 -21.94 -8.49
C ASP A 63 -5.97 -20.77 -9.34
N ARG A 64 -6.57 -20.60 -10.53
CA ARG A 64 -6.10 -19.64 -11.53
C ARG A 64 -7.25 -18.92 -12.22
N VAL A 65 -6.96 -17.74 -12.74
CA VAL A 65 -7.82 -17.02 -13.68
C VAL A 65 -7.01 -16.82 -14.96
N LEU A 66 -7.38 -17.56 -16.00
CA LEU A 66 -6.76 -17.51 -17.33
C LEU A 66 -7.74 -16.91 -18.32
N GLY A 67 -7.33 -15.88 -19.03
CA GLY A 67 -8.19 -15.28 -20.04
C GLY A 67 -7.71 -13.94 -20.53
N ARG A 68 -8.60 -13.21 -21.19
CA ARG A 68 -8.27 -11.93 -21.82
C ARG A 68 -8.67 -10.76 -20.94
N VAL A 69 -7.78 -9.78 -20.78
CA VAL A 69 -8.08 -8.55 -20.04
C VAL A 69 -9.04 -7.69 -20.84
N THR A 70 -10.18 -7.35 -20.24
CA THR A 70 -11.23 -6.53 -20.87
C THR A 70 -11.31 -5.13 -20.29
N ARG A 71 -10.87 -4.94 -19.04
CA ARG A 71 -10.85 -3.64 -18.37
C ARG A 71 -9.84 -3.61 -17.23
N VAL A 72 -9.19 -2.46 -17.05
CA VAL A 72 -8.35 -2.17 -15.89
C VAL A 72 -8.85 -0.91 -15.18
N GLN A 73 -8.88 -0.94 -13.85
CA GLN A 73 -9.18 0.22 -13.02
C GLN A 73 -8.14 0.33 -11.91
N ILE A 74 -7.51 1.50 -11.77
CA ILE A 74 -6.62 1.80 -10.66
C ILE A 74 -7.50 2.11 -9.44
N VAL A 75 -7.22 1.44 -8.32
CA VAL A 75 -7.89 1.70 -7.05
C VAL A 75 -7.08 2.69 -6.26
N VAL A 76 -7.65 3.88 -6.08
CA VAL A 76 -7.03 5.00 -5.36
C VAL A 76 -7.79 5.20 -4.06
N GLN A 77 -7.06 5.29 -2.95
CA GLN A 77 -7.66 5.53 -1.65
C GLN A 77 -7.15 6.85 -1.05
N GLU A 78 -8.08 7.67 -0.54
CA GLU A 78 -7.71 8.80 0.28
C GLU A 78 -7.13 8.33 1.62
N THR A 79 -6.00 8.91 1.99
CA THR A 79 -5.29 8.58 3.21
C THR A 79 -4.93 9.87 3.94
N ILE A 80 -5.24 9.94 5.23
CA ILE A 80 -4.86 11.05 6.07
C ILE A 80 -3.48 10.74 6.66
N GLU A 81 -2.52 11.58 6.33
CA GLU A 81 -1.18 11.58 6.89
C GLU A 81 -1.14 12.54 8.09
N ARG A 82 -0.80 11.99 9.26
CA ARG A 82 -0.56 12.72 10.50
C ARG A 82 0.88 12.51 10.94
N PHE A 83 1.34 13.40 11.81
CA PHE A 83 2.67 13.33 12.38
C PHE A 83 2.53 13.18 13.88
N ALA A 84 2.93 12.03 14.40
CA ALA A 84 2.97 11.77 15.82
C ALA A 84 4.36 12.08 16.36
N LEU A 85 4.45 12.69 17.54
CA LEU A 85 5.73 12.83 18.22
C LEU A 85 6.29 11.43 18.48
N ARG A 86 7.54 11.18 18.07
CA ARG A 86 8.17 9.89 18.29
C ARG A 86 8.29 9.62 19.80
N ARG A 87 7.65 8.55 20.29
CA ARG A 87 7.75 8.08 21.67
C ARG A 87 8.79 6.96 21.79
N PRO A 88 9.42 6.77 22.96
CA PRO A 88 10.19 5.55 23.26
C PRO A 88 9.35 4.29 22.97
N GLY A 89 9.96 3.23 22.42
CA GLY A 89 9.27 2.00 22.05
C GLY A 89 8.77 1.89 20.60
N HIS A 90 8.92 2.92 19.76
CA HIS A 90 8.70 2.82 18.31
C HIS A 90 10.02 2.96 17.54
N GLY A 91 10.75 1.84 17.45
CA GLY A 91 12.10 1.76 16.88
C GLY A 91 13.21 2.33 17.77
N ALA A 92 12.89 2.71 19.01
CA ALA A 92 13.85 3.02 20.07
C ALA A 92 13.57 2.08 21.26
N PRO A 93 14.59 1.65 22.02
CA PRO A 93 14.41 0.85 23.22
C PRO A 93 13.39 1.46 24.21
N PRO A 94 12.66 0.65 25.00
CA PRO A 94 11.65 1.15 25.95
C PRO A 94 12.18 2.11 27.01
N ASP A 95 13.49 2.06 27.28
CA ASP A 95 14.24 2.89 28.22
C ASP A 95 14.87 4.13 27.57
N ALA A 96 14.55 4.44 26.31
CA ALA A 96 15.05 5.64 25.65
C ALA A 96 14.48 6.89 26.34
N GLU A 97 15.34 7.71 26.94
CA GLU A 97 14.95 9.00 27.51
C GLU A 97 14.54 9.97 26.39
N MET A 98 13.40 10.63 26.56
CA MET A 98 12.99 11.70 25.65
C MET A 98 13.84 12.95 25.89
N PRO A 99 14.41 13.58 24.84
CA PRO A 99 15.02 14.88 24.99
C PRO A 99 13.97 15.92 25.40
N ALA A 100 14.39 16.99 26.08
CA ALA A 100 13.50 18.06 26.48
C ALA A 100 12.84 18.72 25.24
N ALA A 101 11.67 19.33 25.43
CA ALA A 101 10.95 19.97 24.34
C ALA A 101 11.81 21.05 23.68
N GLY A 102 12.19 20.83 22.41
CA GLY A 102 13.02 21.75 21.63
C GLY A 102 14.46 21.28 21.40
N GLU A 103 14.90 20.19 22.04
CA GLU A 103 16.24 19.62 21.82
C GLU A 103 16.27 18.60 20.68
N LEU A 104 17.41 18.53 19.98
CA LEU A 104 17.67 17.54 18.94
C LEU A 104 17.90 16.16 19.56
N TRP A 105 17.43 15.12 18.88
CA TRP A 105 17.73 13.74 19.29
C TRP A 105 19.25 13.48 19.23
N PRO A 106 19.84 12.80 20.22
CA PRO A 106 21.24 12.42 20.15
C PRO A 106 21.46 11.46 18.98
N LEU A 107 22.22 11.91 17.98
CA LEU A 107 22.70 11.14 16.83
C LEU A 107 23.81 10.17 17.27
N SER A 108 23.54 9.27 18.21
CA SER A 108 24.50 8.25 18.60
C SER A 108 23.95 6.89 18.16
N GLY A 109 24.59 6.30 17.16
CA GLY A 109 24.38 4.92 16.75
C GLY A 109 24.79 3.97 17.87
N ARG A 110 23.94 3.86 18.90
CA ARG A 110 24.03 2.76 19.85
C ARG A 110 23.63 1.50 19.11
N ASP A 111 24.50 0.50 19.20
CA ASP A 111 24.17 -0.88 18.88
C ASP A 111 22.91 -1.27 19.65
N LEU A 112 21.85 -1.63 18.92
CA LEU A 112 20.54 -2.01 19.48
C LEU A 112 20.51 -3.48 19.91
N GLY A 113 21.67 -4.14 19.96
CA GLY A 113 21.86 -5.51 20.44
C GLY A 113 21.37 -6.59 19.48
N ASN A 114 20.22 -6.38 18.83
CA ASN A 114 19.50 -7.43 18.10
C ASN A 114 18.90 -6.98 16.75
N GLY A 115 19.27 -5.81 16.22
CA GLY A 115 18.66 -5.31 14.99
C GLY A 115 19.44 -4.19 14.31
N PHE A 116 19.43 -4.21 12.97
CA PHE A 116 20.01 -3.17 12.12
C PHE A 116 18.91 -2.16 11.73
N PHE A 117 19.20 -0.86 11.84
CA PHE A 117 18.27 0.19 11.42
C PHE A 117 18.34 0.36 9.90
N ILE A 118 17.32 -0.12 9.18
CA ILE A 118 17.13 0.20 7.76
C ILE A 118 16.34 1.51 7.68
N GLY A 119 17.04 2.64 7.64
CA GLY A 119 16.41 3.96 7.52
C GLY A 119 17.40 5.12 7.64
N ASN A 120 17.08 6.26 7.03
CA ASN A 120 17.88 7.47 7.12
C ASN A 120 17.44 8.33 8.32
N ARG A 121 18.23 8.29 9.41
CA ARG A 121 18.18 9.13 10.63
C ARG A 121 16.87 9.09 11.46
N PRO A 122 16.94 9.18 12.80
CA PRO A 122 15.74 9.40 13.62
C PRO A 122 15.19 10.83 13.39
N SER A 123 13.99 10.95 12.83
CA SER A 123 13.22 12.21 12.79
C SER A 123 12.46 12.44 14.09
N ARG A 124 12.25 13.71 14.47
CA ARG A 124 11.44 14.11 15.63
C ARG A 124 9.99 13.61 15.52
N TRP A 125 9.45 13.70 14.31
CA TRP A 125 8.10 13.28 13.99
C TRP A 125 8.08 11.94 13.27
N MET A 126 7.15 11.07 13.66
CA MET A 126 6.81 9.84 12.97
C MET A 126 5.59 10.09 12.10
N ARG A 127 5.70 9.75 10.82
CA ARG A 127 4.57 9.74 9.92
C ARG A 127 3.63 8.58 10.28
N VAL A 128 2.37 8.91 10.52
CA VAL A 128 1.26 7.97 10.73
C VAL A 128 0.29 8.15 9.58
N SER A 129 0.12 7.11 8.78
CA SER A 129 -0.75 7.12 7.61
C SER A 129 -2.01 6.32 7.95
N THR A 130 -3.17 6.98 7.96
CA THR A 130 -4.45 6.36 8.29
C THR A 130 -5.35 6.39 7.05
N PRO A 131 -5.76 5.23 6.51
CA PRO A 131 -6.70 5.20 5.39
C PRO A 131 -8.01 5.87 5.81
N VAL A 132 -8.61 6.66 4.92
CA VAL A 132 -10.00 7.11 5.09
C VAL A 132 -10.87 5.95 4.62
N PRO A 133 -11.66 5.33 5.52
CA PRO A 133 -12.55 4.24 5.13
C PRO A 133 -13.50 4.72 4.02
N GLU A 134 -13.78 3.85 3.06
CA GLU A 134 -14.78 4.07 1.98
C GLU A 134 -14.47 5.22 1.00
N ALA A 135 -13.42 6.01 1.23
CA ALA A 135 -12.93 7.03 0.30
C ALA A 135 -12.05 6.39 -0.79
N VAL A 136 -12.64 5.45 -1.52
CA VAL A 136 -12.03 4.75 -2.65
C VAL A 136 -12.57 5.29 -3.96
N GLU A 137 -11.67 5.56 -4.89
CA GLU A 137 -11.96 5.98 -6.24
C GLU A 137 -11.40 4.97 -7.23
N LEU A 138 -12.19 4.65 -8.26
CA LEU A 138 -11.79 3.80 -9.36
C LEU A 138 -11.45 4.65 -10.57
N VAL A 139 -10.15 4.76 -10.88
CA VAL A 139 -9.67 5.52 -12.04
C VAL A 139 -9.51 4.56 -13.23
N PRO A 140 -10.20 4.77 -14.37
CA PRO A 140 -9.99 3.95 -15.56
C PRO A 140 -8.53 3.95 -16.00
N SER A 141 -8.03 2.81 -16.47
CA SER A 141 -6.70 2.70 -17.04
C SER A 141 -6.69 1.64 -18.14
N ASP A 142 -5.74 1.74 -19.06
CA ASP A 142 -5.55 0.76 -20.13
C ASP A 142 -4.48 -0.27 -19.79
N SER A 143 -3.73 -0.10 -18.69
CA SER A 143 -2.60 -0.97 -18.36
C SER A 143 -2.30 -1.10 -16.87
N VAL A 144 -1.49 -2.12 -16.56
CA VAL A 144 -0.88 -2.36 -15.25
C VAL A 144 0.65 -2.43 -15.45
N PRO A 145 1.47 -1.62 -14.77
CA PRO A 145 1.07 -0.44 -14.01
C PRO A 145 0.70 0.71 -14.95
N GLY A 146 -0.54 1.19 -14.86
CA GLY A 146 -0.98 2.41 -15.54
C GLY A 146 -0.36 3.69 -14.98
N GLU A 147 -0.74 4.83 -15.56
CA GLU A 147 -0.29 6.16 -15.12
C GLU A 147 -0.55 6.34 -13.62
N ARG A 148 0.47 6.79 -12.89
CA ARG A 148 0.38 6.97 -11.44
C ARG A 148 -0.55 8.16 -11.19
N PRO A 149 -1.68 7.98 -10.49
CA PRO A 149 -2.50 9.11 -10.09
C PRO A 149 -1.65 10.03 -9.21
N GLU A 150 -1.49 11.29 -9.62
CA GLU A 150 -0.62 12.26 -8.97
C GLU A 150 -1.04 12.43 -7.50
N SER A 151 -0.13 12.06 -6.59
CA SER A 151 -0.18 12.51 -5.20
C SER A 151 0.84 13.64 -5.09
N ASP A 152 0.38 14.85 -5.41
CA ASP A 152 1.21 16.04 -5.33
C ASP A 152 1.67 16.25 -3.86
N ASP A 153 2.91 16.68 -3.71
CA ASP A 153 3.64 16.97 -2.47
C ASP A 153 4.15 15.76 -1.64
N GLY A 154 5.32 15.22 -1.99
CA GLY A 154 6.09 14.39 -1.06
C GLY A 154 6.59 15.19 0.15
N VAL A 155 6.59 14.61 1.36
CA VAL A 155 7.19 15.23 2.55
C VAL A 155 8.70 15.39 2.33
N THR A 156 9.21 16.61 2.46
CA THR A 156 10.65 16.85 2.37
C THR A 156 11.32 16.51 3.70
N LYS A 157 12.61 16.17 3.67
CA LYS A 157 13.39 15.91 4.91
C LYS A 157 13.41 17.11 5.88
N ASN A 158 13.11 18.31 5.39
CA ASN A 158 13.07 19.52 6.22
C ASN A 158 11.80 19.57 7.09
N ASP A 159 10.66 19.06 6.59
CA ASP A 159 9.39 19.09 7.31
C ASP A 159 9.43 18.18 8.56
N LEU A 160 10.11 17.04 8.46
CA LEU A 160 10.21 16.05 9.54
C LEU A 160 11.08 16.50 10.75
N ASN A 161 11.88 17.55 10.58
CA ASN A 161 12.77 18.08 11.60
C ASN A 161 12.33 19.46 12.14
N GLY A 162 11.23 20.01 11.61
CA GLY A 162 10.69 21.33 11.94
C GLY A 162 9.54 21.30 12.98
N PRO A 163 8.66 22.32 12.99
CA PRO A 163 7.42 22.30 13.79
C PRO A 163 6.54 21.11 13.40
N GLU A 164 5.52 20.81 14.20
CA GLU A 164 4.56 19.73 13.88
C GLU A 164 4.04 19.92 12.45
N PRO A 165 4.30 18.97 11.54
CA PRO A 165 3.81 19.12 10.18
C PRO A 165 2.29 18.99 10.18
N SER A 166 1.63 19.79 9.33
CA SER A 166 0.17 19.80 9.23
C SER A 166 -0.37 18.43 8.80
N GLU A 167 -1.59 18.10 9.22
CA GLU A 167 -2.34 16.98 8.65
C GLU A 167 -2.47 17.14 7.14
N ARG A 168 -2.33 16.05 6.39
CA ARG A 168 -2.40 16.06 4.92
C ARG A 168 -3.33 14.96 4.43
N ARG A 169 -4.05 15.24 3.35
CA ARG A 169 -4.84 14.24 2.62
C ARG A 169 -4.09 13.86 1.36
N LEU A 170 -3.82 12.58 1.20
CA LEU A 170 -3.09 12.01 0.08
C LEU A 170 -3.96 11.01 -0.66
N ARG A 171 -3.78 10.94 -1.98
CA ARG A 171 -4.40 9.91 -2.83
C ARG A 171 -3.35 8.84 -3.10
N ILE A 172 -3.55 7.64 -2.59
CA ILE A 172 -2.59 6.53 -2.69
C ILE A 172 -3.17 5.42 -3.55
N ARG A 173 -2.45 4.99 -4.58
CA ARG A 173 -2.79 3.76 -5.32
C ARG A 173 -2.64 2.56 -4.39
N ARG A 174 -3.71 1.78 -4.26
CA ARG A 174 -3.75 0.54 -3.46
C ARG A 174 -3.58 -0.71 -4.30
N GLY A 175 -3.95 -0.65 -5.57
CA GLY A 175 -3.87 -1.79 -6.47
C GLY A 175 -4.66 -1.54 -7.75
N TRP A 176 -5.03 -2.63 -8.40
CA TRP A 176 -5.85 -2.62 -9.61
C TRP A 176 -7.01 -3.61 -9.48
N LEU A 177 -8.14 -3.24 -10.08
CA LEU A 177 -9.18 -4.18 -10.47
C LEU A 177 -9.00 -4.49 -11.95
N VAL A 178 -8.95 -5.79 -12.26
CA VAL A 178 -8.76 -6.29 -13.61
C VAL A 178 -9.90 -7.21 -13.94
N ASP A 179 -10.66 -6.85 -14.97
CA ASP A 179 -11.73 -7.71 -15.44
C ASP A 179 -11.19 -8.64 -16.52
N VAL A 180 -11.34 -9.94 -16.30
CA VAL A 180 -10.85 -10.99 -17.20
C VAL A 180 -12.04 -11.74 -17.80
N GLU A 181 -12.07 -11.82 -19.12
CA GLU A 181 -12.92 -12.77 -19.84
C GLU A 181 -12.21 -14.11 -19.86
N GLU A 182 -12.63 -15.03 -18.98
CA GLU A 182 -12.02 -16.35 -18.85
C GLU A 182 -12.22 -17.17 -20.11
N THR A 183 -11.14 -17.83 -20.53
CA THR A 183 -11.19 -18.79 -21.62
C THR A 183 -11.49 -20.15 -21.01
N ASP A 184 -12.60 -20.78 -21.40
CA ASP A 184 -12.87 -22.17 -20.99
C ASP A 184 -11.71 -23.06 -21.48
N LEU A 185 -11.04 -23.74 -20.54
CA LEU A 185 -10.06 -24.80 -20.82
C LEU A 185 -10.76 -26.13 -21.10
#